data_AF-A0A2T4WKN0-F1
#
_entry.id   AF-A0A2T4WKN0-F1
#
_cell.length_a   1.000
_cell.length_b   1.000
_cell.length_c   1.000
_cell.angle_alpha   90.00
_cell.angle_beta   90.00
_cell.angle_gamma   90.00
#
_symmetry.space_group_name_H-M   'P 1'
#
loop_
_entity.id
_entity.type
_entity.pdbx_description
1 polymer ?
#
loop_
_entity_poly.entity_id
_entity_poly.type
_entity_poly.pdbx_seq_one_letter_code
_entity_poly.pdbx_strand_id
1 'polypeptide(L)' 'MNNTDQYHYPVEFSPINKAYLNFSSWAVSGGTLNSNWFTDAPVNLDPTFVYKTSGDYI' A
#
# COMPACT_ATOMS: atom_id res chain seq x y z
N MET A 1 -8.06 13.57 -16.14
CA MET A 1 -6.90 12.91 -15.49
C MET A 1 -7.43 11.63 -14.86
N ASN A 2 -7.02 10.47 -15.36
CA ASN A 2 -7.34 9.19 -14.73
C ASN A 2 -6.29 8.96 -13.62
N ASN A 3 -6.64 9.32 -12.38
CA ASN A 3 -5.82 9.07 -11.20
C ASN A 3 -5.96 7.60 -10.76
N THR A 4 -5.44 6.66 -11.55
CA THR A 4 -5.51 5.23 -11.24
C THR A 4 -4.41 4.74 -10.31
N ASP A 5 -3.42 5.58 -10.00
CA ASP A 5 -2.38 5.27 -9.02
C ASP A 5 -2.60 6.09 -7.75
N GLN A 6 -3.67 5.77 -7.03
CA GLN A 6 -3.92 6.35 -5.73
C GLN A 6 -2.94 5.73 -4.72
N TYR A 7 -1.90 6.49 -4.37
CA TYR A 7 -1.01 6.11 -3.28
C TYR A 7 -1.76 6.22 -1.95
N HIS A 8 -1.79 5.13 -1.19
CA HIS A 8 -2.43 5.09 0.13
C HIS A 8 -1.39 5.35 1.22
N TYR A 9 -1.67 6.32 2.08
CA TYR A 9 -0.79 6.66 3.19
C TYR A 9 -0.96 5.64 4.32
N PRO A 10 0.10 4.91 4.73
CA PRO A 10 0.04 4.04 5.89
C PRO A 10 -0.30 4.84 7.16
N VAL A 11 -1.03 4.21 8.08
CA VAL A 11 -1.27 4.77 9.41
C VAL A 11 0.06 5.08 10.08
N GLU A 12 0.21 6.27 10.65
CA GLU A 12 1.44 6.70 11.30
C GLU A 12 1.88 5.71 12.39
N PHE A 13 3.20 5.57 12.57
CA PHE A 13 3.85 4.65 13.51
C PHE A 13 3.59 3.15 13.27
N SER A 14 2.81 2.78 12.24
CA SER A 14 2.68 1.39 11.82
C SER A 14 3.82 0.99 10.87
N PRO A 15 4.33 -0.26 10.94
CA PRO A 15 5.30 -0.74 9.97
C PRO A 15 4.73 -0.73 8.54
N ILE A 16 5.52 -0.28 7.56
CA ILE A 16 5.08 -0.20 6.15
C ILE A 16 4.60 -1.54 5.59
N ASN A 17 5.19 -2.67 6.04
CA ASN A 17 4.79 -4.00 5.60
C ASN A 17 3.47 -4.49 6.22
N LYS A 18 2.86 -3.72 7.12
CA LYS A 18 1.47 -3.91 7.55
C LYS A 18 0.49 -3.30 6.56
N ALA A 19 0.80 -2.13 6.03
CA ALA A 19 0.00 -1.49 4.99
C ALA A 19 0.24 -2.10 3.60
N TYR A 20 1.50 -2.33 3.23
CA TYR A 20 1.91 -2.83 1.93
C TYR A 20 2.41 -4.27 2.02
N LEU A 21 1.53 -5.23 1.76
CA LEU A 21 1.72 -6.66 2.01
C LEU A 21 2.93 -7.25 1.26
N ASN A 22 3.23 -6.74 0.07
CA ASN A 22 4.32 -7.22 -0.77
C ASN A 22 5.63 -6.43 -0.62
N PHE A 23 5.66 -5.39 0.23
CA PHE A 23 6.85 -4.56 0.45
C PHE A 23 8.07 -5.39 0.88
N SER A 24 7.89 -6.30 1.85
CA SER A 24 9.00 -7.12 2.36
C SER A 24 9.59 -8.03 1.29
N SER A 25 8.75 -8.63 0.43
CA SER A 25 9.22 -9.49 -0.67
C SER A 25 10.01 -8.68 -1.71
N TRP A 26 9.51 -7.49 -2.07
CA TRP A 26 10.22 -6.56 -2.93
C TRP A 26 11.60 -6.19 -2.35
N ALA A 27 11.66 -5.77 -1.09
CA ALA A 27 12.89 -5.34 -0.44
C ALA A 27 13.94 -6.47 -0.34
N VAL A 28 13.54 -7.67 0.09
CA VAL A 28 14.44 -8.83 0.24
C VAL A 28 14.98 -9.31 -1.12
N SER A 29 14.19 -9.14 -2.18
CA SER A 29 14.60 -9.52 -3.55
C SER A 29 15.56 -8.54 -4.23
N GLY A 30 15.92 -7.43 -3.55
CA GLY A 30 16.67 -6.34 -4.19
C GLY A 30 15.84 -5.58 -5.24
N GLY A 31 14.51 -5.58 -5.10
CA GLY A 31 13.59 -4.89 -5.98
C GLY A 31 13.19 -5.64 -7.26
N THR A 32 13.48 -6.93 -7.35
CA THR A 32 13.18 -7.75 -8.55
C THR A 32 11.81 -8.43 -8.51
N LEU A 33 11.29 -8.74 -7.31
CA LEU A 33 9.96 -9.29 -7.10
C LEU A 33 8.98 -8.19 -6.68
N ASN A 34 7.70 -8.35 -7.04
CA ASN A 34 6.61 -7.45 -6.66
C ASN A 34 6.95 -5.96 -6.90
N SER A 35 7.48 -5.64 -8.09
CA SER A 35 7.92 -4.28 -8.45
C SER A 35 6.80 -3.23 -8.40
N ASN A 36 5.54 -3.67 -8.42
CA ASN A 36 4.35 -2.86 -8.29
C ASN A 36 3.74 -2.88 -6.87
N TRP A 37 4.49 -3.26 -5.82
CA TRP A 37 3.97 -3.40 -4.46
C TRP A 37 3.24 -2.17 -3.91
N PHE A 38 3.51 -0.97 -4.46
CA PHE A 38 2.94 0.30 -4.04
C PHE A 38 1.62 0.67 -4.75
N THR A 39 1.16 -0.12 -5.73
CA THR A 39 -0.07 0.18 -6.46
C THR A 39 -1.31 -0.11 -5.63
N ASP A 40 -2.41 0.57 -5.95
CA ASP A 40 -3.74 0.31 -5.38
C ASP A 40 -4.35 -1.00 -5.89
N ALA A 41 -3.75 -2.11 -5.49
CA ALA A 41 -4.23 -3.45 -5.77
C ALA A 41 -4.57 -4.15 -4.45
N PRO A 42 -5.70 -4.88 -4.35
CA PRO A 42 -6.07 -5.59 -3.12
C PRO A 42 -5.02 -6.57 -2.62
N VAL A 43 -4.18 -7.11 -3.52
CA VAL A 43 -3.08 -8.02 -3.17
C VAL A 43 -1.89 -7.31 -2.52
N ASN A 44 -1.79 -5.99 -2.68
CA ASN A 44 -0.69 -5.18 -2.21
C ASN A 44 -1.01 -4.43 -0.92
N LEU A 45 -2.28 -4.29 -0.56
CA LEU A 45 -2.72 -3.37 0.49
C LEU A 45 -3.57 -4.05 1.56
N ASP A 46 -3.30 -3.72 2.82
CA ASP A 46 -4.22 -3.94 3.93
C ASP A 46 -4.95 -2.63 4.26
N PRO A 47 -6.26 -2.52 3.98
CA PRO A 47 -7.00 -1.29 4.20
C PRO A 47 -7.13 -0.90 5.68
N THR A 48 -6.83 -1.82 6.61
CA THR A 48 -6.86 -1.52 8.06
C THR A 48 -5.63 -0.74 8.52
N PHE A 49 -4.57 -0.69 7.71
CA PHE A 49 -3.30 -0.01 7.99
C PHE A 49 -3.06 1.20 7.10
N VAL A 50 -4.07 1.70 6.39
CA VAL A 50 -3.99 2.95 5.61
C VAL A 50 -5.04 3.95 6.09
N TYR A 51 -4.74 5.24 5.95
CA TYR A 51 -5.74 6.27 6.19
C TYR A 51 -6.83 6.21 5.11
N LYS A 52 -8.08 6.17 5.54
CA LYS A 52 -9.22 6.33 4.66
C LYS A 52 -9.18 7.72 4.04
N THR A 53 -9.07 7.81 2.72
CA THR A 53 -9.24 9.08 2.03
C THR A 53 -10.70 9.54 2.15
N SER A 54 -10.89 10.85 2.33
CA SER A 54 -12.17 11.50 2.62
C SER A 54 -13.29 11.02 1.68
N GLY A 55 -14.23 10.27 2.25
CA GLY A 55 -15.33 9.58 1.56
C GLY A 55 -15.99 8.52 2.45
N ASP A 56 -15.26 8.04 3.45
CA ASP A 56 -15.69 6.99 4.40
C ASP A 56 -16.34 7.54 5.69
N TYR A 57 -16.87 8.76 5.68
CA TYR A 57 -17.72 9.23 6.78
C TYR A 57 -19.09 8.53 6.69
N ILE A 58 -19.25 7.43 7.43
CA ILE A 58 -20.56 6.93 7.87
C ILE A 58 -21.00 7.66 9.13
#